data_AF-A0A2V9V290-F1
#
_entry.id   AF-A0A2V9V290-F1
#
_cell.length_a   1.000
_cell.length_b   1.000
_cell.length_c   1.000
_cell.angle_alpha   90.00
_cell.angle_beta   90.00
_cell.angle_gamma   90.00
#
_symmetry.space_group_name_H-M   'P 1'
#
loop_
_entity.id
_entity.type
_entity.pdbx_description
1 polymer ?
#
loop_
_entity_poly.entity_id
_entity_poly.type
_entity_poly.pdbx_seq_one_letter_code
_entity_poly.pdbx_strand_id
1 'polypeptide(L)'
;MVHKAHIIIAAVVLLTLFAMSAAAQPTTAAATAQSPAAPSFDINAAVDRYLAKMPPAQRARSNAYFEGGYWLLLWDFLCTIIVMWLLLRFRWSARMRNLAERVSRFRPIHTALYWIQFILVVSVLTFPLTVYEGYVREHKYGLLNQSFGPWMRDQAVMLAVGAVLGAILLVPLFGVVRRLGKNWWLWGAAVSILFVAFVALVAPVYIFPIFNKYTKLQDAHIKDPILSMARANGIPATEVYEFDASRQSNRVSANVSGFAGTQRISLNDNLLQRCTLPEIETSMGHEMGHYVLNHAYKGLVMIGVVIVIGFALAMEHSRHRRRCRAAPGGCRLVRLLLHHDASDQYDHAHHRVRSRHVRPERSPATGRLGQRGFDVGRIS
;
A
#
# COMPACT_ATOMS: atom_id res chain seq x y z
N MET A 1 -11.95 -23.60 15.74
CA MET A 1 -12.14 -22.15 15.49
C MET A 1 -11.01 -21.50 14.68
N VAL A 2 -9.75 -21.95 14.82
CA VAL A 2 -8.61 -21.54 13.95
C VAL A 2 -8.90 -21.83 12.46
N HIS A 3 -9.59 -22.94 12.18
CA HIS A 3 -10.03 -23.31 10.82
C HIS A 3 -10.95 -22.25 10.16
N LYS A 4 -11.84 -21.59 10.91
CA LYS A 4 -12.75 -20.57 10.35
C LYS A 4 -12.03 -19.26 10.00
N ALA A 5 -10.99 -18.89 10.74
CA ALA A 5 -10.20 -17.68 10.47
C ALA A 5 -9.29 -17.85 9.23
N HIS A 6 -8.72 -19.04 9.03
CA HIS A 6 -7.96 -19.34 7.80
C HIS A 6 -8.86 -19.44 6.57
N ILE A 7 -10.07 -19.99 6.70
CA ILE A 7 -11.07 -20.02 5.62
C ILE A 7 -11.52 -18.61 5.24
N ILE A 8 -11.66 -17.67 6.20
CA ILE A 8 -12.05 -16.28 5.91
C ILE A 8 -10.89 -15.48 5.30
N ILE A 9 -9.65 -15.67 5.76
CA ILE A 9 -8.48 -15.03 5.14
C ILE A 9 -8.23 -15.58 3.73
N ALA A 10 -8.36 -16.90 3.54
CA ALA A 10 -8.31 -17.52 2.22
C ALA A 10 -9.46 -17.05 1.33
N ALA A 11 -10.68 -16.92 1.85
CA ALA A 11 -11.82 -16.40 1.11
C ALA A 11 -11.66 -14.93 0.73
N VAL A 12 -11.04 -14.09 1.57
CA VAL A 12 -10.78 -12.67 1.27
C VAL A 12 -9.62 -12.53 0.28
N VAL A 13 -8.55 -13.32 0.39
CA VAL A 13 -7.47 -13.36 -0.62
C VAL A 13 -8.03 -13.86 -1.95
N LEU A 14 -8.88 -14.90 -1.94
CA LEU A 14 -9.56 -15.41 -3.12
C LEU A 14 -10.56 -14.38 -3.69
N LEU A 15 -11.26 -13.61 -2.85
CA LEU A 15 -12.18 -12.55 -3.28
C LEU A 15 -11.44 -11.33 -3.84
N THR A 16 -10.25 -10.99 -3.31
CA THR A 16 -9.38 -9.95 -3.86
C THR A 16 -8.72 -10.38 -5.17
N LEU A 17 -8.35 -11.65 -5.31
CA LEU A 17 -7.88 -12.23 -6.58
C LEU A 17 -9.01 -12.35 -7.61
N PHE A 18 -10.23 -12.67 -7.17
CA PHE A 18 -11.42 -12.72 -8.03
C PHE A 18 -11.88 -11.32 -8.45
N ALA A 19 -11.76 -10.31 -7.59
CA ALA A 19 -12.05 -8.91 -7.92
C ALA A 19 -11.02 -8.32 -8.91
N MET A 20 -9.75 -8.77 -8.87
CA MET A 20 -8.77 -8.42 -9.90
C MET A 20 -8.97 -9.22 -11.20
N SER A 21 -9.51 -10.44 -11.15
CA SER A 21 -9.89 -11.23 -12.33
C SER A 21 -11.25 -10.84 -12.92
N ALA A 22 -12.09 -10.10 -12.19
CA ALA A 22 -13.41 -9.63 -12.64
C ALA A 22 -13.33 -8.38 -13.55
N ALA A 23 -12.12 -7.99 -13.96
CA ALA A 23 -11.89 -7.23 -15.19
C ALA A 23 -11.94 -8.14 -16.45
N ALA A 24 -12.34 -9.41 -16.32
CA ALA A 24 -12.85 -10.18 -17.44
C ALA A 24 -14.18 -9.57 -17.91
N GLN A 25 -14.24 -9.31 -19.21
CA GLN A 25 -15.31 -8.63 -19.93
C GLN A 25 -16.72 -9.08 -19.48
N PRO A 26 -17.72 -8.18 -19.44
CA PRO A 26 -19.10 -8.61 -19.28
C PRO A 26 -19.51 -9.45 -20.49
N THR A 27 -19.65 -10.77 -20.29
CA THR A 27 -20.43 -11.60 -21.20
C THR A 27 -21.90 -11.26 -21.00
N THR A 28 -22.39 -10.30 -21.78
CA THR A 28 -23.82 -10.01 -21.91
C THR A 28 -24.50 -11.20 -22.58
N ALA A 29 -25.01 -12.13 -21.78
CA ALA A 29 -26.07 -13.05 -22.22
C ALA A 29 -27.39 -12.27 -22.27
N ALA A 30 -27.55 -11.41 -23.28
CA ALA A 30 -28.85 -10.87 -23.66
C ALA A 30 -29.46 -11.81 -24.71
N ALA A 31 -30.40 -12.64 -24.28
CA ALA A 31 -31.26 -13.38 -25.18
C ALA A 31 -32.19 -12.39 -25.89
N THR A 32 -31.87 -12.04 -27.14
CA THR A 32 -32.78 -11.36 -28.05
C THR A 32 -32.85 -12.13 -29.37
N ALA A 33 -34.09 -12.34 -29.80
CA ALA A 33 -34.57 -13.10 -30.95
C ALA A 33 -33.60 -13.23 -32.14
N GLN A 34 -33.44 -14.47 -32.60
CA GLN A 34 -32.62 -14.87 -33.75
C GLN A 34 -33.17 -14.30 -35.06
N SER A 35 -32.45 -13.32 -35.62
CA SER A 35 -32.40 -13.08 -37.07
C SER A 35 -31.54 -14.15 -37.75
N PRO A 36 -31.74 -14.47 -39.04
CA PRO A 36 -31.06 -15.58 -39.69
C PRO A 36 -29.53 -15.42 -39.60
N ALA A 37 -28.88 -16.48 -39.11
CA ALA A 37 -27.50 -16.46 -38.66
C ALA A 37 -26.52 -16.10 -39.78
N ALA A 38 -25.95 -14.89 -39.68
CA ALA A 38 -24.63 -14.62 -40.26
C ALA A 38 -23.63 -15.67 -39.72
N PRO A 39 -22.64 -16.12 -40.50
CA PRO A 39 -21.64 -17.07 -40.03
C PRO A 39 -21.05 -16.57 -38.71
N SER A 40 -21.06 -17.43 -37.68
CA SER A 40 -20.59 -17.07 -36.34
C SER A 40 -19.19 -16.50 -36.43
N PHE A 41 -19.00 -15.24 -36.01
CA PHE A 41 -17.70 -14.58 -35.98
C PHE A 41 -16.77 -15.34 -35.03
N ASP A 42 -15.78 -16.04 -35.59
CA ASP A 42 -14.75 -16.71 -34.80
C ASP A 42 -13.74 -15.68 -34.30
N ILE A 43 -13.87 -15.33 -33.01
CA ILE A 43 -13.00 -14.37 -32.33
C ILE A 43 -11.54 -14.84 -32.34
N ASN A 44 -11.29 -16.13 -32.11
CA ASN A 44 -9.93 -16.66 -32.02
C ASN A 44 -9.25 -16.60 -33.39
N ALA A 45 -9.95 -17.02 -34.45
CA ALA A 45 -9.44 -16.92 -35.81
C ALA A 45 -9.19 -15.44 -36.22
N ALA A 46 -10.06 -14.52 -35.80
CA ALA A 46 -9.86 -13.09 -36.06
C ALA A 46 -8.64 -12.52 -35.32
N VAL A 47 -8.46 -12.90 -34.04
CA VAL A 47 -7.29 -12.52 -33.24
C VAL A 47 -6.01 -13.08 -33.85
N ASP A 48 -6.00 -14.36 -34.25
CA ASP A 48 -4.82 -14.97 -34.88
C ASP A 48 -4.45 -14.29 -36.19
N ARG A 49 -5.44 -13.96 -37.03
CA ARG A 49 -5.20 -13.17 -38.25
C ARG A 49 -4.65 -11.78 -37.95
N TYR A 50 -5.09 -11.13 -36.89
CA TYR A 50 -4.56 -9.83 -36.47
C TYR A 50 -3.12 -9.96 -35.95
N LEU A 51 -2.86 -10.92 -35.07
CA LEU A 51 -1.54 -11.19 -34.52
C LEU A 51 -0.54 -11.64 -35.59
N ALA A 52 -1.00 -12.30 -36.66
CA ALA A 52 -0.17 -12.65 -37.81
C ALA A 52 0.33 -11.42 -38.58
N LYS A 53 -0.29 -10.24 -38.41
CA LYS A 53 0.22 -8.98 -38.98
C LYS A 53 1.46 -8.46 -38.26
N MET A 54 1.74 -8.93 -37.03
CA MET A 54 2.91 -8.49 -36.26
C MET A 54 4.15 -9.31 -36.62
N PRO A 55 5.31 -8.67 -36.86
CA PRO A 55 6.56 -9.39 -37.09
C PRO A 55 6.89 -10.37 -35.95
N PRO A 56 7.29 -11.63 -36.24
CA PRO A 56 7.55 -12.64 -35.21
C PRO A 56 8.54 -12.18 -34.13
N ALA A 57 9.58 -11.44 -34.52
CA ALA A 57 10.56 -10.89 -33.59
C ALA A 57 9.97 -9.86 -32.61
N GLN A 58 9.03 -9.02 -33.07
CA GLN A 58 8.35 -8.06 -32.20
C GLN A 58 7.41 -8.76 -31.22
N ARG A 59 6.67 -9.77 -31.70
CA ARG A 59 5.82 -10.61 -30.85
C ARG A 59 6.64 -11.33 -29.78
N ALA A 60 7.74 -11.98 -30.16
CA ALA A 60 8.63 -12.67 -29.22
C ALA A 60 9.22 -11.70 -28.18
N ARG A 61 9.65 -10.50 -28.60
CA ARG A 61 10.13 -9.46 -27.68
C ARG A 61 9.05 -9.00 -26.70
N SER A 62 7.82 -8.80 -27.17
CA SER A 62 6.67 -8.45 -26.34
C SER A 62 6.38 -9.55 -25.31
N ASN A 63 6.26 -10.80 -25.76
CA ASN A 63 6.02 -11.95 -24.88
C ASN A 63 7.11 -12.07 -23.81
N ALA A 64 8.39 -11.98 -24.19
CA ALA A 64 9.51 -12.03 -23.25
C ALA A 64 9.46 -10.90 -22.20
N TYR A 65 8.99 -9.71 -22.60
CA TYR A 65 8.75 -8.63 -21.65
C TYR A 65 7.65 -9.02 -20.67
N PHE A 66 6.45 -9.35 -21.14
CA PHE A 66 5.29 -9.62 -20.27
C PHE A 66 5.47 -10.87 -19.40
N GLU A 67 5.95 -11.97 -19.97
CA GLU A 67 6.23 -13.22 -19.24
C GLU A 67 7.29 -13.03 -18.16
N GLY A 68 8.35 -12.27 -18.47
CA GLY A 68 9.33 -11.87 -17.47
C GLY A 68 8.71 -11.03 -16.35
N GLY A 69 7.70 -10.21 -16.67
CA GLY A 69 6.93 -9.44 -15.69
C GLY A 69 6.15 -10.32 -14.70
N TYR A 70 5.62 -11.46 -15.13
CA TYR A 70 4.94 -12.39 -14.22
C TYR A 70 5.88 -12.97 -13.17
N TRP A 71 7.12 -13.27 -13.56
CA TRP A 71 8.15 -13.72 -12.62
C TRP A 71 8.56 -12.62 -11.64
N LEU A 72 8.57 -11.36 -12.07
CA LEU A 72 8.86 -10.23 -11.19
C LEU A 72 7.84 -10.11 -10.05
N LEU A 73 6.55 -10.35 -10.32
CA LEU A 73 5.53 -10.37 -9.26
C LEU A 73 5.86 -11.36 -8.14
N LEU A 74 6.39 -12.54 -8.49
CA LEU A 74 6.84 -13.52 -7.51
C LEU A 74 8.08 -13.01 -6.75
N TRP A 75 9.06 -12.44 -7.46
CA TRP A 75 10.28 -11.92 -6.84
C TRP A 75 10.01 -10.72 -5.92
N ASP A 76 9.11 -9.81 -6.28
CA ASP A 76 8.63 -8.73 -5.42
C ASP A 76 8.03 -9.26 -4.12
N PHE A 77 7.18 -10.29 -4.25
CA PHE A 77 6.56 -10.93 -3.10
C PHE A 77 7.59 -11.59 -2.18
N LEU A 78 8.52 -12.37 -2.75
CA LEU A 78 9.58 -13.04 -1.99
C LEU A 78 10.53 -12.03 -1.34
N CYS A 79 10.93 -10.98 -2.08
CA CYS A 79 11.75 -9.89 -1.57
C CYS A 79 11.04 -9.21 -0.39
N THR A 80 9.75 -8.91 -0.53
CA THR A 80 8.93 -8.32 0.54
C THR A 80 8.89 -9.22 1.77
N ILE A 81 8.68 -10.53 1.62
CA ILE A 81 8.72 -11.48 2.74
C ILE A 81 10.08 -11.44 3.43
N ILE A 82 11.17 -11.49 2.67
CA ILE A 82 12.54 -11.48 3.21
C ILE A 82 12.77 -10.17 3.97
N VAL A 83 12.42 -9.02 3.39
CA VAL A 83 12.57 -7.71 4.04
C VAL A 83 11.76 -7.64 5.35
N MET A 84 10.50 -8.09 5.34
CA MET A 84 9.68 -8.13 6.57
C MET A 84 10.24 -9.11 7.60
N TRP A 85 10.74 -10.26 7.16
CA TRP A 85 11.40 -11.23 8.03
C TRP A 85 12.66 -10.65 8.67
N LEU A 86 13.53 -9.96 7.92
CA LEU A 86 14.72 -9.28 8.45
C LEU A 86 14.35 -8.23 9.50
N LEU A 87 13.36 -7.37 9.19
CA LEU A 87 12.86 -6.34 10.11
C LEU A 87 12.39 -6.93 11.45
N LEU A 88 11.74 -8.10 11.41
CA LEU A 88 11.25 -8.81 12.60
C LEU A 88 12.37 -9.58 13.31
N ARG A 89 13.17 -10.36 12.58
CA ARG A 89 14.27 -11.20 13.09
C ARG A 89 15.30 -10.38 13.84
N PHE A 90 15.68 -9.23 13.28
CA PHE A 90 16.62 -8.33 13.90
C PHE A 90 15.95 -7.33 14.84
N ARG A 91 14.63 -7.32 14.97
CA ARG A 91 13.87 -6.36 15.81
C ARG A 91 14.11 -4.90 15.42
N TRP A 92 14.42 -4.62 14.16
CA TRP A 92 14.62 -3.26 13.65
C TRP A 92 13.38 -2.39 13.86
N SER A 93 12.17 -2.94 13.66
CA SER A 93 10.92 -2.22 13.96
C SER A 93 10.84 -1.76 15.43
N ALA A 94 11.24 -2.61 16.39
CA ALA A 94 11.28 -2.22 17.80
C ALA A 94 12.33 -1.13 18.06
N ARG A 95 13.50 -1.19 17.41
CA ARG A 95 14.53 -0.15 17.53
C ARG A 95 14.07 1.19 16.96
N MET A 96 13.42 1.19 15.78
CA MET A 96 12.89 2.41 15.16
C MET A 96 11.85 3.10 16.06
N ARG A 97 10.96 2.30 16.67
CA ARG A 97 10.00 2.81 17.66
C ARG A 97 10.70 3.40 18.89
N ASN A 98 11.66 2.67 19.47
CA ASN A 98 12.38 3.14 20.66
C ASN A 98 13.19 4.43 20.36
N LEU A 99 13.75 4.56 19.16
CA LEU A 99 14.42 5.78 18.71
C LEU A 99 13.43 6.95 18.59
N ALA A 100 12.28 6.72 17.94
CA ALA A 100 11.22 7.72 17.82
C ALA A 100 10.71 8.20 19.20
N GLU A 101 10.57 7.28 20.16
CA GLU A 101 10.18 7.56 21.55
C GLU A 101 11.26 8.35 22.31
N ARG A 102 12.55 8.19 21.96
CA ARG A 102 13.66 8.93 22.57
C ARG A 102 13.75 10.37 22.08
N VAL A 103 13.48 10.61 20.80
CA VAL A 103 13.64 11.93 20.15
C VAL A 103 12.60 12.93 20.63
N SER A 104 11.37 12.50 20.89
CA SER A 104 10.29 13.39 21.31
C SER A 104 9.43 12.75 22.39
N ARG A 105 8.75 13.56 23.21
CA ARG A 105 7.72 13.08 24.14
C ARG A 105 6.32 13.05 23.49
N PHE A 106 6.14 13.70 22.35
CA PHE A 106 4.83 13.83 21.69
C PHE A 106 4.51 12.60 20.83
N ARG A 107 3.45 11.90 21.20
CA ARG A 107 3.04 10.66 20.52
C ARG A 107 2.77 10.79 19.01
N PRO A 108 2.21 11.89 18.47
CA PRO A 108 2.10 12.07 17.01
C PRO A 108 3.47 12.05 16.30
N ILE A 109 4.48 12.65 16.92
CA ILE A 109 5.85 12.68 16.40
C ILE A 109 6.45 11.27 16.40
N HIS A 110 6.13 10.43 17.38
CA HIS A 110 6.55 9.03 17.38
C HIS A 110 6.08 8.28 16.13
N THR A 111 4.80 8.44 15.78
CA THR A 111 4.21 7.79 14.60
C THR A 111 4.85 8.29 13.30
N ALA A 112 5.03 9.60 13.16
CA ALA A 112 5.65 10.19 11.98
C ALA A 112 7.12 9.73 11.82
N LEU A 113 7.92 9.80 12.89
CA LEU A 113 9.32 9.38 12.86
C LEU A 113 9.44 7.87 12.62
N TYR A 114 8.58 7.04 13.22
CA TYR A 114 8.56 5.61 12.95
C TYR A 114 8.26 5.34 11.48
N TRP A 115 7.26 6.01 10.91
CA TRP A 115 6.90 5.86 9.49
C TRP A 115 8.06 6.23 8.57
N ILE A 116 8.70 7.38 8.80
CA ILE A 116 9.84 7.85 7.99
C ILE A 116 10.99 6.84 8.05
N GLN A 117 11.34 6.36 9.25
CA GLN A 117 12.38 5.33 9.38
C GLN A 117 11.98 4.03 8.66
N PHE A 118 10.73 3.60 8.82
CA PHE A 118 10.23 2.37 8.21
C PHE A 118 10.28 2.43 6.68
N ILE A 119 9.73 3.49 6.07
CA ILE A 119 9.73 3.62 4.61
C ILE A 119 11.15 3.73 4.06
N LEU A 120 12.04 4.48 4.73
CA LEU A 120 13.45 4.57 4.32
C LEU A 120 14.14 3.20 4.33
N VAL A 121 14.01 2.45 5.43
CA VAL A 121 14.64 1.12 5.54
C VAL A 121 14.07 0.15 4.51
N VAL A 122 12.74 0.12 4.33
CA VAL A 122 12.11 -0.74 3.32
C VAL A 122 12.59 -0.35 1.92
N SER A 123 12.55 0.94 1.57
CA SER A 123 12.99 1.42 0.27
C SER A 123 14.45 1.07 -0.02
N VAL A 124 15.36 1.20 0.95
CA VAL A 124 16.77 0.82 0.79
C VAL A 124 16.92 -0.68 0.56
N LEU A 125 16.18 -1.52 1.30
CA LEU A 125 16.29 -2.96 1.18
C LEU A 125 15.68 -3.50 -0.12
N THR A 126 14.62 -2.87 -0.64
CA THR A 126 14.01 -3.24 -1.92
C THR A 126 14.66 -2.54 -3.12
N PHE A 127 15.50 -1.53 -2.88
CA PHE A 127 16.12 -0.71 -3.92
C PHE A 127 16.82 -1.50 -5.04
N PRO A 128 17.58 -2.58 -4.77
CA PRO A 128 18.23 -3.34 -5.84
C PRO A 128 17.22 -3.90 -6.86
N LEU A 129 16.08 -4.39 -6.40
CA LEU A 129 15.01 -4.89 -7.27
C LEU A 129 14.34 -3.73 -8.02
N THR A 130 14.08 -2.60 -7.34
CA THR A 130 13.57 -1.38 -7.97
C THR A 130 14.47 -0.88 -9.12
N VAL A 131 15.79 -0.91 -8.94
CA VAL A 131 16.76 -0.54 -10.00
C VAL A 131 16.72 -1.54 -11.15
N TYR A 132 16.67 -2.84 -10.85
CA TYR A 132 16.57 -3.86 -11.88
C TYR A 132 15.31 -3.69 -12.73
N GLU A 133 14.16 -3.56 -12.08
CA GLU A 133 12.86 -3.49 -12.76
C GLU A 133 12.66 -2.16 -13.45
N GLY A 134 12.82 -1.05 -12.73
CA GLY A 134 12.46 0.27 -13.19
C GLY A 134 13.51 0.97 -14.05
N TYR A 135 14.79 0.54 -13.98
CA TYR A 135 15.87 1.12 -14.76
C TYR A 135 16.47 0.13 -15.76
N VAL A 136 17.05 -0.99 -15.29
CA VAL A 136 17.83 -1.90 -16.13
C VAL A 136 16.94 -2.61 -17.16
N ARG A 137 15.85 -3.23 -16.70
CA ARG A 137 14.91 -3.95 -17.55
C ARG A 137 14.21 -3.01 -18.51
N GLU A 138 13.76 -1.85 -18.05
CA GLU A 138 13.09 -0.88 -18.90
C GLU A 138 13.99 -0.32 -20.01
N HIS A 139 15.28 -0.07 -19.74
CA HIS A 139 16.27 0.26 -20.77
C HIS A 139 16.47 -0.89 -21.77
N LYS A 140 16.59 -2.13 -21.28
CA LYS A 140 16.76 -3.32 -22.14
C LYS A 140 15.63 -3.44 -23.17
N TYR A 141 14.41 -3.07 -22.79
CA TYR A 141 13.26 -3.10 -23.69
C TYR A 141 13.01 -1.78 -24.44
N GLY A 142 13.86 -0.78 -24.27
CA GLY A 142 13.73 0.53 -24.94
C GLY A 142 12.49 1.30 -24.49
N LEU A 143 12.04 1.06 -23.26
CA LEU A 143 10.83 1.67 -22.71
C LEU A 143 11.15 2.87 -21.81
N LEU A 144 12.37 2.97 -21.28
CA LEU A 144 12.86 4.12 -20.50
C LEU A 144 13.84 4.95 -21.35
N ASN A 145 13.69 6.28 -21.29
CA ASN A 145 14.53 7.26 -21.98
C ASN A 145 15.46 8.02 -21.02
N GLN A 146 15.18 7.99 -19.71
CA GLN A 146 15.99 8.68 -18.70
C GLN A 146 17.33 8.01 -18.46
N SER A 147 18.38 8.81 -18.35
CA SER A 147 19.61 8.36 -17.70
C SER A 147 19.41 8.14 -16.19
N PHE A 148 20.36 7.44 -15.56
CA PHE A 148 20.24 7.04 -14.16
C PHE A 148 20.02 8.21 -13.18
N GLY A 149 20.63 9.38 -13.42
CA GLY A 149 20.50 10.54 -12.55
C GLY A 149 19.07 11.08 -12.43
N PRO A 150 18.43 11.51 -13.53
CA PRO A 150 17.02 11.90 -13.55
C PRO A 150 16.08 10.81 -13.04
N TRP A 151 16.32 9.54 -13.40
CA TRP A 151 15.54 8.42 -12.88
C TRP A 151 15.64 8.31 -11.35
N MET A 152 16.84 8.42 -10.79
CA MET A 152 17.08 8.43 -9.34
C MET A 152 16.44 9.64 -8.65
N ARG A 153 16.44 10.81 -9.28
CA ARG A 153 15.73 11.98 -8.78
C ARG A 153 14.24 11.69 -8.68
N ASP A 154 13.64 11.07 -9.69
CA ASP A 154 12.22 10.71 -9.64
C ASP A 154 11.94 9.67 -8.54
N GLN A 155 12.82 8.69 -8.32
CA GLN A 155 12.72 7.75 -7.19
C GLN A 155 12.80 8.47 -5.84
N ALA A 156 13.73 9.42 -5.67
CA ALA A 156 13.90 10.18 -4.44
C ALA A 156 12.69 11.09 -4.16
N VAL A 157 12.14 11.73 -5.19
CA VAL A 157 10.92 12.54 -5.09
C VAL A 157 9.74 11.66 -4.70
N MET A 158 9.57 10.48 -5.31
CA MET A 158 8.50 9.55 -4.98
C MET A 158 8.60 9.07 -3.53
N LEU A 159 9.81 8.76 -3.05
CA LEU A 159 10.08 8.40 -1.66
C LEU A 159 9.72 9.54 -0.70
N ALA A 160 10.11 10.77 -1.02
CA ALA A 160 9.79 11.95 -0.21
C ALA A 160 8.27 12.20 -0.14
N VAL A 161 7.58 12.13 -1.28
CA VAL A 161 6.12 12.25 -1.35
C VAL A 161 5.44 11.15 -0.52
N GLY A 162 5.89 9.89 -0.65
CA GLY A 162 5.38 8.77 0.15
C GLY A 162 5.62 8.94 1.66
N ALA A 163 6.80 9.46 2.05
CA ALA A 163 7.11 9.76 3.44
C ALA A 163 6.15 10.82 4.01
N VAL A 164 5.92 11.92 3.28
CA VAL A 164 5.02 13.00 3.71
C VAL A 164 3.57 12.54 3.75
N LEU A 165 3.06 11.94 2.66
CA LEU A 165 1.67 11.47 2.57
C LEU A 165 1.38 10.39 3.62
N GLY A 166 2.30 9.44 3.80
CA GLY A 166 2.13 8.41 4.82
C GLY A 166 2.17 8.96 6.23
N ALA A 167 2.96 10.01 6.52
CA ALA A 167 2.88 10.69 7.82
C ALA A 167 1.53 11.40 8.02
N ILE A 168 1.02 12.10 6.98
CA ILE A 168 -0.29 12.75 6.99
C ILE A 168 -1.42 11.74 7.26
N LEU A 169 -1.33 10.51 6.73
CA LEU A 169 -2.30 9.45 7.00
C LEU A 169 -2.11 8.79 8.38
N LEU A 170 -0.90 8.32 8.67
CA LEU A 170 -0.67 7.43 9.81
C LEU A 170 -0.79 8.17 11.14
N VAL A 171 -0.39 9.44 11.22
CA VAL A 171 -0.52 10.24 12.45
C VAL A 171 -1.97 10.33 12.94
N PRO A 172 -2.95 10.83 12.14
CA PRO A 172 -4.35 10.86 12.56
C PRO A 172 -4.92 9.46 12.72
N LEU A 173 -4.56 8.50 11.86
CA LEU A 173 -5.03 7.11 11.97
C LEU A 173 -4.66 6.48 13.32
N PHE A 174 -3.38 6.52 13.70
CA PHE A 174 -2.94 6.03 15.00
C PHE A 174 -3.44 6.92 16.15
N GLY A 175 -3.76 8.18 15.89
CA GLY A 175 -4.49 9.05 16.82
C GLY A 175 -5.89 8.50 17.14
N VAL A 176 -6.66 8.14 16.11
CA VAL A 176 -7.98 7.51 16.22
C VAL A 176 -7.91 6.18 16.95
N VAL A 177 -6.94 5.32 16.60
CA VAL A 177 -6.68 4.03 17.28
C VAL A 177 -6.49 4.23 18.78
N ARG A 178 -5.73 5.25 19.18
CA ARG A 178 -5.43 5.53 20.60
C ARG A 178 -6.62 6.14 21.35
N ARG A 179 -7.48 6.91 20.68
CA ARG A 179 -8.59 7.63 21.32
C ARG A 179 -9.89 6.83 21.38
N LEU A 180 -10.23 6.08 20.34
CA LEU A 180 -11.59 5.54 20.15
C LEU A 180 -11.78 4.06 20.54
N GLY A 181 -10.83 3.48 21.27
CA GLY A 181 -11.01 2.22 22.01
C GLY A 181 -11.56 1.06 21.17
N LYS A 182 -12.83 0.68 21.34
CA LYS A 182 -13.48 -0.44 20.63
C LYS A 182 -14.00 -0.08 19.23
N ASN A 183 -14.23 1.21 18.96
CA ASN A 183 -14.86 1.70 17.72
C ASN A 183 -13.84 2.28 16.73
N TRP A 184 -12.55 2.19 17.03
CA TRP A 184 -11.47 2.74 16.20
C TRP A 184 -11.47 2.25 14.75
N TRP A 185 -11.97 1.04 14.49
CA TRP A 185 -11.89 0.41 13.18
C TRP A 185 -12.76 1.10 12.14
N LEU A 186 -13.97 1.54 12.54
CA LEU A 186 -14.88 2.26 11.65
C LEU A 186 -14.35 3.66 11.34
N TRP A 187 -13.89 4.37 12.38
CA TRP A 187 -13.29 5.70 12.22
C TRP A 187 -11.93 5.66 11.51
N GLY A 188 -11.14 4.61 11.73
CA GLY A 188 -9.89 4.37 11.03
C GLY A 188 -10.13 4.13 9.54
N ALA A 189 -11.13 3.30 9.21
CA ALA A 189 -11.56 3.11 7.83
C ALA A 189 -12.06 4.42 7.20
N ALA A 190 -12.87 5.21 7.91
CA ALA A 190 -13.35 6.50 7.42
C ALA A 190 -12.20 7.49 7.14
N VAL A 191 -11.22 7.60 8.05
CA VAL A 191 -10.01 8.41 7.83
C VAL A 191 -9.21 7.92 6.63
N SER A 192 -9.01 6.60 6.49
CA SER A 192 -8.30 6.02 5.35
C SER A 192 -9.01 6.25 4.02
N ILE A 193 -10.34 6.11 3.97
CA ILE A 193 -11.15 6.36 2.76
C ILE A 193 -11.07 7.84 2.37
N LEU A 194 -11.26 8.74 3.35
CA LEU A 194 -11.17 10.18 3.11
C LEU A 194 -9.77 10.57 2.60
N PHE A 195 -8.73 9.98 3.18
CA PHE A 195 -7.36 10.21 2.73
C PHE A 195 -7.11 9.72 1.30
N VAL A 196 -7.57 8.51 0.94
CA VAL A 196 -7.44 7.99 -0.43
C VAL A 196 -8.20 8.88 -1.42
N ALA A 197 -9.43 9.30 -1.09
CA ALA A 197 -10.21 10.24 -1.90
C ALA A 197 -9.49 11.58 -2.07
N PHE A 198 -8.92 12.12 -0.99
CA PHE A 198 -8.14 13.35 -1.01
C PHE A 198 -6.90 13.24 -1.92
N VAL A 199 -6.13 12.15 -1.80
CA VAL A 199 -4.96 11.93 -2.66
C VAL A 199 -5.38 11.77 -4.12
N ALA A 200 -6.45 11.04 -4.41
CA ALA A 200 -6.96 10.89 -5.78
C ALA A 200 -7.37 12.23 -6.42
N LEU A 201 -7.90 13.16 -5.62
CA LEU A 201 -8.24 14.52 -6.06
C LEU A 201 -6.99 15.39 -6.29
N VAL A 202 -6.03 15.33 -5.36
CA VAL A 202 -4.86 16.23 -5.32
C VAL A 202 -3.74 15.77 -6.26
N ALA A 203 -3.58 14.46 -6.46
CA ALA A 203 -2.43 13.90 -7.18
C ALA A 203 -2.27 14.45 -8.62
N PRO A 204 -3.33 14.52 -9.46
CA PRO A 204 -3.18 15.04 -10.83
C PRO A 204 -2.77 16.51 -10.90
N VAL A 205 -3.13 17.31 -9.88
CA VAL A 205 -2.91 18.76 -9.88
C VAL A 205 -1.58 19.13 -9.24
N TYR A 206 -1.16 18.41 -8.19
CA TYR A 206 -0.01 18.80 -7.38
C TYR A 206 1.13 17.78 -7.37
N ILE A 207 0.85 16.49 -7.60
CA ILE A 207 1.88 15.44 -7.54
C ILE A 207 2.43 15.17 -8.94
N PHE A 208 1.57 14.94 -9.93
CA PHE A 208 2.02 14.64 -11.30
C PHE A 208 2.86 15.78 -11.91
N PRO A 209 2.53 17.08 -11.68
CA PRO A 209 3.36 18.17 -12.20
C PRO A 209 4.77 18.28 -11.60
N ILE A 210 5.09 17.53 -10.54
CA ILE A 210 6.46 17.46 -10.00
C ILE A 210 7.38 16.67 -10.95
N PHE A 211 6.79 15.73 -11.70
CA PHE A 211 7.49 14.82 -12.61
C PHE A 211 7.47 15.33 -14.06
N ASN A 212 6.33 15.85 -14.53
CA ASN A 212 6.14 16.28 -15.91
C ASN A 212 5.57 17.69 -16.00
N LYS A 213 5.93 18.40 -17.06
CA LYS A 213 5.35 19.69 -17.41
C LYS A 213 4.07 19.47 -18.19
N TYR A 214 2.99 20.07 -17.71
CA TYR A 214 1.70 20.08 -18.39
C TYR A 214 1.51 21.42 -19.13
N THR A 215 1.21 21.36 -20.42
CA THR A 215 0.96 22.52 -21.28
C THR A 215 -0.36 22.36 -22.02
N LYS A 216 -1.02 23.46 -22.40
CA LYS A 216 -2.23 23.38 -23.23
C LYS A 216 -1.86 22.91 -24.63
N LEU A 217 -2.59 21.93 -25.17
CA LEU A 217 -2.45 21.48 -26.54
C LEU A 217 -2.92 22.61 -27.48
N GLN A 218 -2.01 23.07 -28.33
CA GLN A 218 -2.26 24.19 -29.26
C GLN A 218 -2.81 23.74 -30.61
N ASP A 219 -2.52 22.51 -31.02
CA ASP A 219 -2.93 21.99 -32.33
C ASP A 219 -4.44 21.75 -32.36
N ALA A 220 -5.15 22.64 -33.07
CA ALA A 220 -6.60 22.57 -33.25
C ALA A 220 -7.04 21.30 -33.98
N HIS A 221 -6.23 20.76 -34.91
CA HIS A 221 -6.57 19.55 -35.66
C HIS A 221 -6.72 18.32 -34.76
N ILE A 222 -6.02 18.29 -33.62
CA ILE A 222 -6.12 17.21 -32.63
C ILE A 222 -7.06 17.61 -31.48
N LYS A 223 -6.95 18.85 -31.00
CA LYS A 223 -7.73 19.36 -29.87
C LYS A 223 -9.23 19.39 -30.15
N ASP A 224 -9.65 19.87 -31.32
CA ASP A 224 -11.07 20.11 -31.60
C ASP A 224 -11.91 18.83 -31.70
N PRO A 225 -11.44 17.75 -32.37
CA PRO A 225 -12.13 16.47 -32.34
C PRO A 225 -12.27 15.89 -30.93
N ILE A 226 -11.23 15.99 -30.10
CA ILE A 226 -11.26 15.55 -28.70
C ILE A 226 -12.32 16.34 -27.91
N LEU A 227 -12.33 17.67 -28.02
CA LEU A 227 -13.34 18.50 -27.36
C LEU A 227 -14.75 18.25 -27.91
N SER A 228 -14.88 17.90 -29.19
CA SER A 228 -16.16 17.50 -29.79
C SER A 228 -16.70 16.23 -29.15
N MET A 229 -15.85 15.19 -29.02
CA MET A 229 -16.22 13.95 -28.33
C MET A 229 -16.57 14.20 -26.86
N ALA A 230 -15.82 15.05 -26.17
CA ALA A 230 -16.10 15.44 -24.78
C ALA A 230 -17.48 16.08 -24.65
N ARG A 231 -17.80 17.05 -25.51
CA ARG A 231 -19.12 17.72 -25.56
C ARG A 231 -20.25 16.73 -25.85
N ALA A 232 -20.06 15.86 -26.85
CA ALA A 232 -21.05 14.85 -27.23
C ALA A 232 -21.40 13.88 -26.08
N ASN A 233 -20.47 13.69 -25.13
CA ASN A 233 -20.62 12.79 -23.99
C ASN A 233 -20.82 13.54 -22.65
N GLY A 234 -21.14 14.84 -22.69
CA GLY A 234 -21.44 15.62 -21.48
C GLY A 234 -20.25 15.82 -20.54
N ILE A 235 -19.02 15.75 -21.05
CA ILE A 235 -17.79 16.01 -20.28
C ILE A 235 -17.50 17.52 -20.37
N PRO A 236 -17.57 18.27 -19.27
CA PRO A 236 -17.44 19.73 -19.29
C PRO A 236 -15.97 20.16 -19.32
N ALA A 237 -15.20 19.63 -20.25
CA ALA A 237 -13.81 20.00 -20.49
C ALA A 237 -13.72 21.09 -21.56
N THR A 238 -12.98 22.16 -21.27
CA THR A 238 -12.77 23.29 -22.19
C THR A 238 -11.39 23.28 -22.85
N GLU A 239 -10.46 22.51 -22.31
CA GLU A 239 -9.06 22.48 -22.76
C GLU A 239 -8.54 21.04 -22.75
N VAL A 240 -7.58 20.79 -23.63
CA VAL A 240 -6.79 19.55 -23.69
C VAL A 240 -5.35 19.89 -23.32
N TYR A 241 -4.73 19.06 -22.50
CA TYR A 241 -3.37 19.25 -22.03
C TYR A 241 -2.44 18.18 -22.61
N GLU A 242 -1.23 18.60 -22.95
CA GLU A 242 -0.12 17.73 -23.27
C GLU A 242 0.84 17.67 -22.08
N PHE A 243 1.46 16.53 -21.83
CA PHE A 243 2.57 16.43 -20.88
C PHE A 243 3.79 15.70 -21.46
N ASP A 244 4.98 16.13 -21.04
CA ASP A 244 6.28 15.71 -21.56
C ASP A 244 6.74 14.34 -21.01
N ALA A 245 6.00 13.27 -21.30
CA ALA A 245 6.35 11.92 -20.83
C ALA A 245 7.53 11.31 -21.60
N SER A 246 7.82 11.77 -22.83
CA SER A 246 8.93 11.27 -23.66
C SER A 246 10.29 11.45 -22.99
N ARG A 247 10.43 12.45 -22.10
CA ARG A 247 11.63 12.63 -21.27
C ARG A 247 11.88 11.45 -20.33
N GLN A 248 10.83 10.69 -19.99
CA GLN A 248 10.83 9.56 -19.07
C GLN A 248 10.82 8.24 -19.81
N SER A 249 9.83 8.04 -20.68
CA SER A 249 9.51 6.74 -21.27
C SER A 249 9.03 6.89 -22.71
N ASN A 250 9.04 5.81 -23.49
CA ASN A 250 8.45 5.74 -24.83
C ASN A 250 6.97 5.32 -24.83
N ARG A 251 6.36 5.15 -23.65
CA ARG A 251 4.96 4.70 -23.53
C ARG A 251 4.00 5.79 -23.96
N VAL A 252 2.97 5.41 -24.72
CA VAL A 252 1.82 6.25 -25.04
C VAL A 252 0.80 6.18 -23.91
N SER A 253 0.19 7.30 -23.55
CA SER A 253 -0.83 7.35 -22.51
C SER A 253 -1.70 8.60 -22.65
N ALA A 254 -2.98 8.43 -22.34
CA ALA A 254 -3.93 9.50 -22.15
C ALA A 254 -4.65 9.31 -20.81
N ASN A 255 -5.26 10.36 -20.31
CA ASN A 255 -6.15 10.30 -19.17
C ASN A 255 -7.27 11.33 -19.27
N VAL A 256 -8.41 10.97 -18.68
CA VAL A 256 -9.44 11.93 -18.31
C VAL A 256 -9.59 11.86 -16.80
N SER A 257 -9.19 12.93 -16.14
CA SER A 257 -9.17 13.02 -14.67
C SER A 257 -10.01 14.20 -14.19
N GLY A 258 -10.33 14.22 -12.89
CA GLY A 258 -11.05 15.33 -12.25
C GLY A 258 -12.35 14.90 -11.58
N PHE A 259 -12.79 15.71 -10.63
CA PHE A 259 -13.98 15.48 -9.82
C PHE A 259 -14.83 16.74 -9.76
N ALA A 260 -16.15 16.61 -9.82
CA ALA A 260 -17.10 17.71 -9.61
C ALA A 260 -16.81 19.01 -10.40
N GLY A 261 -16.53 18.93 -11.70
CA GLY A 261 -16.33 20.12 -12.55
C GLY A 261 -14.88 20.55 -12.77
N THR A 262 -13.91 19.81 -12.22
CA THR A 262 -12.46 20.07 -12.40
C THR A 262 -11.80 19.17 -13.44
N GLN A 263 -12.56 18.76 -14.45
CA GLN A 263 -12.10 17.75 -15.41
C GLN A 263 -10.93 18.27 -16.24
N ARG A 264 -9.90 17.42 -16.35
CA ARG A 264 -8.74 17.64 -17.18
C ARG A 264 -8.57 16.46 -18.12
N ILE A 265 -8.60 16.77 -19.40
CA ILE A 265 -8.22 15.86 -20.47
C ILE A 265 -6.71 16.07 -20.69
N SER A 266 -5.92 15.02 -20.51
CA SER A 266 -4.48 15.09 -20.76
C SER A 266 -4.00 13.90 -21.57
N LEU A 267 -2.99 14.11 -22.39
CA LEU A 267 -2.33 13.08 -23.19
C LEU A 267 -0.84 13.36 -23.25
N ASN A 268 -0.02 12.33 -23.41
CA ASN A 268 1.41 12.56 -23.49
C ASN A 268 1.91 12.81 -24.91
N ASP A 269 3.04 13.50 -24.99
CA ASP A 269 3.79 13.77 -26.21
C ASP A 269 4.11 12.50 -27.04
N ASN A 270 4.38 11.36 -26.41
CA ASN A 270 4.57 10.09 -27.13
C ASN A 270 3.33 9.69 -27.93
N LEU A 271 2.12 9.86 -27.39
CA LEU A 271 0.87 9.54 -28.08
C LEU A 271 0.72 10.43 -29.32
N LEU A 272 1.01 11.74 -29.18
CA LEU A 272 0.98 12.69 -30.30
C LEU A 272 1.99 12.37 -31.40
N GLN A 273 3.20 11.94 -31.01
CA GLN A 273 4.30 11.72 -31.95
C GLN A 273 4.22 10.37 -32.67
N ARG A 274 3.51 9.39 -32.09
CA ARG A 274 3.55 7.98 -32.55
C ARG A 274 2.23 7.45 -33.07
N CYS A 275 1.12 8.12 -32.81
CA CYS A 275 -0.20 7.67 -33.20
C CYS A 275 -0.84 8.62 -34.21
N THR A 276 -1.63 8.03 -35.10
CA THR A 276 -2.50 8.76 -36.03
C THR A 276 -3.69 9.37 -35.29
N LEU A 277 -4.34 10.37 -35.89
CA LEU A 277 -5.51 11.01 -35.28
C LEU A 277 -6.62 9.99 -34.90
N PRO A 278 -6.99 9.01 -35.75
CA PRO A 278 -7.99 8.00 -35.35
C PRO A 278 -7.57 7.15 -34.14
N GLU A 279 -6.27 6.84 -34.00
CA GLU A 279 -5.74 6.09 -32.85
C GLU A 279 -5.77 6.94 -31.57
N ILE A 280 -5.44 8.23 -31.67
CA ILE A 280 -5.58 9.19 -30.57
C ILE A 280 -7.04 9.29 -30.16
N GLU A 281 -7.96 9.49 -31.11
CA GLU A 281 -9.39 9.59 -30.82
C GLU A 281 -9.95 8.33 -30.19
N THR A 282 -9.53 7.15 -30.66
CA THR A 282 -9.91 5.86 -30.07
C THR A 282 -9.43 5.76 -28.62
N SER A 283 -8.17 6.13 -28.35
CA SER A 283 -7.63 6.15 -26.99
C SER A 283 -8.38 7.16 -26.11
N MET A 284 -8.67 8.35 -26.62
CA MET A 284 -9.42 9.37 -25.89
C MET A 284 -10.86 8.93 -25.61
N GLY A 285 -11.53 8.29 -26.57
CA GLY A 285 -12.86 7.73 -26.40
C GLY A 285 -12.89 6.66 -25.30
N HIS A 286 -11.87 5.81 -25.21
CA HIS A 286 -11.71 4.85 -24.11
C HIS A 286 -11.60 5.54 -22.75
N GLU A 287 -10.71 6.54 -22.62
CA GLU A 287 -10.52 7.29 -21.38
C GLU A 287 -11.77 8.09 -20.97
N MET A 288 -12.46 8.69 -21.94
CA MET A 288 -13.75 9.35 -21.72
C MET A 288 -14.83 8.36 -21.26
N GLY A 289 -14.81 7.13 -21.77
CA GLY A 289 -15.67 6.05 -21.30
C GLY A 289 -15.48 5.76 -19.82
N HIS A 290 -14.23 5.73 -19.32
CA HIS A 290 -13.95 5.59 -17.89
C HIS A 290 -14.56 6.71 -17.05
N TYR A 291 -14.52 7.93 -17.57
CA TYR A 291 -15.13 9.09 -16.92
C TYR A 291 -16.66 8.99 -16.90
N VAL A 292 -17.29 8.79 -18.06
CA VAL A 292 -18.77 8.72 -18.19
C VAL A 292 -19.36 7.57 -17.36
N LEU A 293 -18.70 6.41 -17.35
CA LEU A 293 -19.15 5.24 -16.58
C LEU A 293 -18.79 5.31 -15.08
N ASN A 294 -18.26 6.44 -14.61
CA ASN A 294 -17.88 6.70 -13.22
C ASN A 294 -16.92 5.64 -12.65
N HIS A 295 -15.96 5.15 -13.46
CA HIS A 295 -15.03 4.10 -13.03
C HIS A 295 -14.13 4.56 -11.87
N ALA A 296 -13.75 5.84 -11.80
CA ALA A 296 -13.01 6.39 -10.66
C ALA A 296 -13.81 6.31 -9.35
N TYR A 297 -15.11 6.65 -9.37
CA TYR A 297 -15.98 6.55 -8.19
C TYR A 297 -16.21 5.09 -7.78
N LYS A 298 -16.49 4.21 -8.74
CA LYS A 298 -16.62 2.76 -8.48
C LYS A 298 -15.33 2.19 -7.87
N GLY A 299 -14.18 2.60 -8.38
CA GLY A 299 -12.87 2.26 -7.82
C GLY A 299 -12.71 2.73 -6.37
N LEU A 300 -13.10 3.97 -6.07
CA LEU A 300 -13.06 4.52 -4.71
C LEU A 300 -14.00 3.78 -3.73
N VAL A 301 -15.21 3.43 -4.18
CA VAL A 301 -16.15 2.61 -3.39
C VAL A 301 -15.58 1.22 -3.15
N MET A 302 -15.05 0.57 -4.19
CA MET A 302 -14.46 -0.77 -4.10
C MET A 302 -13.30 -0.80 -3.11
N ILE A 303 -12.33 0.12 -3.23
CA ILE A 303 -11.22 0.19 -2.28
C ILE A 303 -11.72 0.55 -0.86
N GLY A 304 -12.77 1.37 -0.75
CA GLY A 304 -13.41 1.67 0.53
C GLY A 304 -13.98 0.44 1.22
N VAL A 305 -14.66 -0.44 0.48
CA VAL A 305 -15.15 -1.73 1.01
C VAL A 305 -13.97 -2.60 1.49
N VAL A 306 -12.91 -2.71 0.70
CA VAL A 306 -11.69 -3.46 1.08
C VAL A 306 -11.07 -2.89 2.36
N ILE A 307 -10.97 -1.56 2.47
CA ILE A 307 -10.48 -0.88 3.67
C ILE A 307 -11.35 -1.23 4.87
N VAL A 308 -12.68 -1.09 4.79
CA VAL A 308 -13.59 -1.39 5.90
C VAL A 308 -13.44 -2.84 6.37
N ILE A 309 -13.39 -3.79 5.42
CA ILE A 309 -13.17 -5.20 5.73
C ILE A 309 -11.82 -5.41 6.40
N GLY A 310 -10.74 -4.81 5.88
CA GLY A 310 -9.40 -4.91 6.45
C GLY A 310 -9.33 -4.40 7.89
N PHE A 311 -9.94 -3.24 8.17
CA PHE A 311 -10.05 -2.69 9.52
C PHE A 311 -10.91 -3.56 10.44
N ALA A 312 -12.01 -4.13 9.94
CA ALA A 312 -12.84 -5.06 10.70
C ALA A 312 -12.07 -6.33 11.10
N LEU A 313 -11.28 -6.90 10.18
CA LEU A 313 -10.41 -8.05 10.45
C LEU A 313 -9.31 -7.71 11.46
N ALA A 314 -8.66 -6.55 11.32
CA ALA A 314 -7.66 -6.09 12.29
C ALA A 314 -8.26 -5.93 13.69
N MET A 315 -9.50 -5.43 13.77
CA MET A 315 -10.26 -5.31 15.00
C MET A 315 -10.56 -6.68 15.62
N GLU A 316 -11.06 -7.64 14.83
CA GLU A 316 -11.36 -8.99 15.34
C GLU A 316 -10.08 -9.71 15.80
N HIS A 317 -8.98 -9.59 15.05
CA HIS A 317 -7.68 -10.10 15.46
C HIS A 317 -7.22 -9.51 16.80
N SER A 318 -7.39 -8.19 16.98
CA SER A 318 -7.05 -7.53 18.24
C SER A 318 -7.93 -8.02 19.41
N ARG A 319 -9.22 -8.31 19.17
CA ARG A 319 -10.14 -8.88 20.17
C ARG A 319 -9.74 -10.31 20.53
N HIS A 320 -9.42 -11.13 19.53
CA HIS A 320 -8.97 -12.49 19.73
C HIS A 320 -7.70 -12.55 20.59
N ARG A 321 -6.69 -11.73 20.29
CA ARG A 321 -5.46 -11.66 21.12
C ARG A 321 -5.75 -11.24 22.57
N ARG A 322 -6.65 -10.27 22.78
CA ARG A 322 -7.04 -9.85 24.14
C ARG A 322 -7.73 -10.98 24.91
N ARG A 323 -8.63 -11.74 24.26
CA ARG A 323 -9.29 -12.93 24.85
C ARG A 323 -8.27 -14.01 25.22
N CYS A 324 -7.33 -14.33 24.34
CA CYS A 324 -6.28 -15.32 24.62
C CYS A 324 -5.38 -14.93 25.80
N ARG A 325 -5.11 -13.62 25.99
CA ARG A 325 -4.33 -13.11 27.13
C ARG A 325 -5.12 -13.11 28.45
N ALA A 326 -6.43 -12.93 28.39
CA ALA A 326 -7.30 -12.88 29.57
C ALA A 326 -7.77 -14.27 30.06
N ALA A 327 -7.63 -15.32 29.25
CA ALA A 327 -8.03 -16.68 29.63
C ALA A 327 -7.09 -17.26 30.72
N PRO A 328 -7.62 -17.72 31.87
CA PRO A 328 -6.82 -18.42 32.88
C PRO A 328 -6.24 -19.68 32.25
N GLY A 329 -4.91 -19.77 32.20
CA GLY A 329 -4.18 -20.90 31.57
C GLY A 329 -3.62 -20.64 30.17
N GLY A 330 -3.87 -19.46 29.56
CA GLY A 330 -3.22 -18.91 28.36
C GLY A 330 -3.02 -19.86 27.17
N CYS A 331 -3.72 -19.65 26.05
CA CYS A 331 -3.64 -20.42 24.79
C CYS A 331 -2.32 -21.21 24.64
N ARG A 332 -2.34 -22.50 25.02
CA ARG A 332 -1.17 -23.39 25.16
C ARG A 332 -0.26 -23.40 23.93
N LEU A 333 -0.84 -23.10 22.76
CA LEU A 333 -0.17 -23.05 21.45
C LEU A 333 0.79 -21.85 21.26
N VAL A 334 0.53 -20.70 21.87
CA VAL A 334 1.38 -19.50 21.72
C VAL A 334 2.56 -19.54 22.69
N ARG A 335 2.39 -20.17 23.86
CA ARG A 335 3.48 -20.38 24.81
C ARG A 335 4.55 -21.31 24.22
N LEU A 336 4.17 -22.32 23.45
CA LEU A 336 5.11 -23.27 22.83
C LEU A 336 6.02 -22.64 21.74
N LEU A 337 5.51 -21.65 21.00
CA LEU A 337 6.26 -21.01 19.89
C LEU A 337 7.08 -19.79 20.32
N LEU A 338 6.80 -19.19 21.48
CA LEU A 338 7.53 -18.02 21.97
C LEU A 338 8.48 -18.31 23.14
N HIS A 339 8.39 -19.48 23.79
CA HIS A 339 9.31 -19.83 24.90
C HIS A 339 10.61 -20.53 24.49
N HIS A 340 10.88 -20.75 23.20
CA HIS A 340 12.16 -21.35 22.83
C HIS A 340 13.34 -20.36 22.82
N ASP A 341 13.13 -19.06 23.13
CA ASP A 341 14.20 -18.05 22.97
C ASP A 341 14.28 -17.02 24.12
N ALA A 342 13.74 -17.32 25.30
CA ALA A 342 13.71 -16.35 26.42
C ALA A 342 13.93 -16.91 27.82
N SER A 343 14.35 -18.17 27.99
CA SER A 343 14.61 -18.75 29.32
C SER A 343 16.08 -18.76 29.77
N ASP A 344 17.06 -18.47 28.91
CA ASP A 344 18.47 -18.71 29.27
C ASP A 344 19.28 -17.49 29.75
N GLN A 345 18.71 -16.28 29.77
CA GLN A 345 19.52 -15.07 30.02
C GLN A 345 19.09 -14.19 31.20
N TYR A 346 18.01 -14.53 31.91
CA TYR A 346 17.54 -13.75 33.07
C TYR A 346 17.87 -14.37 34.44
N ASP A 347 18.04 -15.70 34.53
CA ASP A 347 18.26 -16.38 35.82
C ASP A 347 19.71 -16.35 36.34
N HIS A 348 20.70 -16.05 35.48
CA HIS A 348 22.10 -16.03 35.91
C HIS A 348 22.56 -14.72 36.59
N ALA A 349 21.77 -13.64 36.53
CA ALA A 349 22.15 -12.36 37.15
C ALA A 349 21.75 -12.24 38.63
N HIS A 350 20.69 -12.93 39.07
CA HIS A 350 20.15 -12.76 40.43
C HIS A 350 20.68 -13.74 41.48
N HIS A 351 21.35 -14.83 41.09
CA HIS A 351 21.90 -15.80 42.03
C HIS A 351 23.30 -15.48 42.59
N ARG A 352 24.03 -14.49 42.04
CA ARG A 352 25.39 -14.15 42.51
C ARG A 352 25.48 -13.07 43.59
N VAL A 353 24.38 -12.41 43.96
CA VAL A 353 24.42 -11.29 44.92
C VAL A 353 23.99 -11.70 46.34
N ARG A 354 23.41 -12.90 46.54
CA ARG A 354 22.80 -13.26 47.83
C ARG A 354 23.62 -14.16 48.76
N SER A 355 24.88 -14.47 48.45
CA SER A 355 25.69 -15.44 49.22
C SER A 355 26.98 -14.89 49.84
N ARG A 356 27.12 -13.57 50.03
CA ARG A 356 28.23 -13.00 50.79
C ARG A 356 27.74 -12.04 51.88
N HIS A 357 27.33 -12.60 53.02
CA HIS A 357 27.68 -12.10 54.36
C HIS A 357 27.00 -12.94 55.44
N VAL A 358 27.73 -13.92 55.96
CA VAL A 358 27.54 -14.46 57.30
C VAL A 358 28.93 -14.64 57.90
N ARG A 359 29.23 -13.92 58.97
CA ARG A 359 30.31 -14.25 59.93
C ARG A 359 29.66 -14.36 61.32
N PRO A 360 29.98 -15.39 62.11
CA PRO A 360 29.45 -15.55 63.46
C PRO A 360 30.43 -14.99 64.50
N GLU A 361 29.91 -14.42 65.59
CA GLU A 361 30.68 -14.23 66.83
C GLU A 361 29.83 -14.65 68.04
N ARG A 362 30.50 -15.28 69.01
CA ARG A 362 29.93 -15.96 70.20
C ARG A 362 29.82 -14.99 71.38
N SER A 363 28.74 -15.18 72.18
CA SER A 363 28.48 -15.04 73.65
C SER A 363 29.60 -14.59 74.62
N PRO A 364 29.32 -14.15 75.89
CA PRO A 364 28.15 -14.50 76.74
C PRO A 364 27.55 -13.46 77.74
N ALA A 365 26.34 -13.78 78.22
CA ALA A 365 25.71 -13.61 79.55
C ALA A 365 25.99 -12.40 80.48
N THR A 366 24.93 -11.74 80.96
CA THR A 366 24.52 -11.63 82.41
C THR A 366 23.33 -10.66 82.62
N GLY A 367 22.45 -10.96 83.59
CA GLY A 367 21.84 -9.91 84.44
C GLY A 367 20.33 -9.64 84.39
N ARG A 368 19.55 -10.40 85.20
CA ARG A 368 18.51 -9.98 86.20
C ARG A 368 17.47 -8.86 85.93
N LEU A 369 16.21 -9.27 86.17
CA LEU A 369 15.15 -8.65 87.03
C LEU A 369 14.50 -7.31 86.63
N GLY A 370 13.16 -7.27 86.67
CA GLY A 370 12.41 -6.03 86.94
C GLY A 370 10.95 -6.03 86.47
N GLN A 371 10.03 -6.33 87.38
CA GLN A 371 8.59 -6.18 87.27
C GLN A 371 8.10 -4.70 87.23
N ARG A 372 6.79 -4.56 86.95
CA ARG A 372 5.85 -3.40 87.11
C ARG A 372 5.68 -2.58 85.83
N GLY A 373 4.48 -2.31 85.29
CA GLY A 373 3.15 -2.15 85.89
C GLY A 373 2.76 -0.66 85.87
N PHE A 374 1.50 -0.34 85.52
CA PHE A 374 0.87 0.97 85.23
C PHE A 374 0.99 1.42 83.75
N ASP A 375 -0.06 1.55 82.93
CA ASP A 375 -1.47 1.99 83.02
C ASP A 375 -1.70 3.50 82.78
N VAL A 376 -2.72 3.76 81.95
CA VAL A 376 -3.46 4.99 81.62
C VAL A 376 -2.77 6.10 80.81
N GLY A 377 -3.42 6.53 79.72
CA GLY A 377 -3.21 7.89 79.19
C GLY A 377 -3.61 8.17 77.74
N ARG A 378 -4.91 8.09 77.43
CA ARG A 378 -5.58 8.63 76.24
C ARG A 378 -5.51 10.16 76.23
N ILE A 379 -4.98 10.84 75.20
CA ILE A 379 -5.48 12.14 74.70
C ILE A 379 -5.22 12.25 73.17
N SER A 380 -6.33 12.44 72.44
CA SER A 380 -6.60 13.13 71.17
C SER A 380 -5.63 13.09 69.99
#